data_AF-A0A5D3AQ84-F1
#
_entry.id   AF-A0A5D3AQ84-F1
#
_cell.length_a   1.000
_cell.length_b   1.000
_cell.length_c   1.000
_cell.angle_alpha   90.00
_cell.angle_beta   90.00
_cell.angle_gamma   90.00
#
_symmetry.space_group_name_H-M   'P 1'
#
loop_
_entity.id
_entity.type
_entity.pdbx_description
1 polymer ?
#
loop_
_entity_poly.entity_id
_entity_poly.type
_entity_poly.pdbx_seq_one_letter_code
_entity_poly.pdbx_strand_id
1 'polypeptide(L)'
;MSSNYDTERSNVPDHVTRIVETFFDGLPATAEFSKSQLEILDKSRDSMSNDLSRAVTTALETEISKMEEQGKPVGDISKWKFLSKFPVDVVDVDEVGMVGFITGEGYSRNGEYFDVPPSRTTTAEEVEAKN
;
A
#
# COMPACT_ATOMS: atom_id res chain seq x y z
N MET A 1 21.71 20.93 4.28
CA MET A 1 21.54 19.53 3.83
C MET A 1 20.06 19.37 3.49
N SER A 2 19.69 18.96 2.28
CA SER A 2 18.25 18.77 1.91
C SER A 2 18.00 18.05 0.59
N SER A 3 18.92 18.11 -0.38
CA SER A 3 18.63 17.70 -1.78
C SER A 3 18.05 16.30 -1.94
N ASN A 4 18.50 15.33 -1.14
CA ASN A 4 17.99 13.97 -1.21
C ASN A 4 16.55 13.85 -0.66
N TYR A 5 16.21 14.53 0.44
CA TYR A 5 14.84 14.50 0.94
C TYR A 5 13.87 15.16 -0.03
N ASP A 6 14.25 16.30 -0.61
CA ASP A 6 13.42 17.01 -1.58
C ASP A 6 13.18 16.17 -2.84
N THR A 7 14.20 15.46 -3.30
CA THR A 7 14.10 14.54 -4.45
C THR A 7 13.21 13.34 -4.14
N GLU A 8 13.41 12.68 -3.00
CA GLU A 8 12.60 11.53 -2.62
C GLU A 8 11.13 11.93 -2.39
N ARG A 9 10.87 13.11 -1.81
CA ARG A 9 9.52 13.67 -1.68
C ARG A 9 8.86 13.89 -3.03
N SER A 10 9.57 14.48 -3.99
CA SER A 10 9.01 14.71 -5.33
C SER A 10 8.72 13.41 -6.09
N ASN A 11 9.45 12.34 -5.78
CA ASN A 11 9.33 11.04 -6.43
C ASN A 11 8.39 10.06 -5.71
N VAL A 12 7.78 10.43 -4.57
CA VAL A 12 6.82 9.57 -3.86
C VAL A 12 5.73 9.02 -4.80
N PRO A 13 5.07 9.83 -5.67
CA PRO A 13 4.05 9.31 -6.58
C PRO A 13 4.57 8.20 -7.52
N ASP A 14 5.78 8.35 -8.04
CA ASP A 14 6.40 7.36 -8.93
C ASP A 14 6.74 6.08 -8.17
N HIS A 15 7.25 6.21 -6.95
CA HIS A 15 7.54 5.07 -6.09
C HIS A 15 6.28 4.31 -5.66
N VAL A 16 5.21 5.03 -5.34
CA VAL A 16 3.89 4.45 -5.00
C VAL A 16 3.36 3.66 -6.19
N THR A 17 3.32 4.28 -7.38
CA THR A 17 2.84 3.63 -8.61
C THR A 17 3.60 2.33 -8.87
N ARG A 18 4.93 2.38 -8.84
CA ARG A 18 5.79 1.21 -9.03
C ARG A 18 5.52 0.11 -8.01
N ILE A 19 5.38 0.45 -6.72
CA ILE A 19 5.15 -0.54 -5.65
C ILE A 19 3.80 -1.24 -5.85
N VAL A 20 2.76 -0.46 -6.18
CA VAL A 20 1.40 -0.97 -6.40
C VAL A 20 1.35 -1.87 -7.64
N GLU A 21 1.91 -1.42 -8.76
CA GLU A 21 2.00 -2.22 -9.99
C GLU A 21 2.76 -3.53 -9.77
N THR A 22 3.93 -3.46 -9.12
CA THR A 22 4.74 -4.66 -8.81
C THR A 22 3.97 -5.67 -7.97
N PHE A 23 3.14 -5.21 -7.03
CA PHE A 23 2.29 -6.08 -6.23
C PHE A 23 1.22 -6.77 -7.07
N PHE A 24 0.44 -6.01 -7.86
CA PHE A 24 -0.64 -6.59 -8.65
C PHE A 24 -0.16 -7.51 -9.77
N ASP A 25 1.00 -7.20 -10.37
CA ASP A 25 1.63 -8.08 -11.36
C ASP A 25 2.15 -9.38 -10.72
N GLY A 26 2.49 -9.35 -9.43
CA GLY A 26 2.96 -10.51 -8.67
C GLY A 26 1.85 -11.41 -8.11
N LEU A 27 0.61 -10.90 -7.98
CA LEU A 27 -0.53 -11.64 -7.40
C LEU A 27 -0.80 -13.00 -8.09
N PRO A 28 -0.84 -13.11 -9.44
CA PRO A 28 -1.12 -14.38 -10.11
C PRO A 28 -0.02 -15.44 -9.91
N ALA A 29 1.21 -15.01 -9.65
CA ALA A 29 2.38 -15.88 -9.57
C ALA A 29 2.63 -16.44 -8.16
N THR A 30 2.11 -15.79 -7.13
CA THR A 30 2.47 -16.04 -5.72
C THR A 30 1.35 -16.64 -4.88
N ALA A 31 0.13 -16.75 -5.42
CA ALA A 31 -1.03 -17.02 -4.59
C ALA A 31 -1.78 -18.30 -4.95
N GLU A 32 -2.09 -19.08 -3.91
CA GLU A 32 -3.01 -20.23 -3.94
C GLU A 32 -4.48 -19.76 -3.91
N PHE A 33 -4.87 -18.81 -4.77
CA PHE A 33 -6.25 -18.34 -4.80
C PHE A 33 -7.17 -19.36 -5.48
N SER A 34 -8.30 -19.66 -4.83
CA SER A 34 -9.43 -20.34 -5.47
C SER A 34 -10.04 -19.46 -6.58
N LYS A 35 -10.79 -20.07 -7.50
CA LYS A 35 -11.48 -19.32 -8.58
C LYS A 35 -12.39 -18.21 -8.06
N SER A 36 -13.11 -18.45 -6.96
CA SER A 36 -13.98 -17.44 -6.33
C SER A 36 -13.18 -16.29 -5.73
N GLN A 37 -12.02 -16.58 -5.12
CA GLN A 37 -11.12 -15.53 -4.63
C GLN A 37 -10.53 -14.71 -5.78
N LEU A 38 -10.15 -15.36 -6.89
CA LEU A 38 -9.69 -14.65 -8.09
C LEU A 38 -10.78 -13.73 -8.67
N GLU A 39 -12.04 -14.16 -8.69
CA GLU A 39 -13.14 -13.33 -9.18
C GLU A 39 -13.42 -12.12 -8.27
N ILE A 40 -13.33 -12.31 -6.94
CA ILE A 40 -13.46 -11.21 -5.98
C ILE A 40 -12.29 -10.23 -6.16
N LEU A 41 -11.06 -10.73 -6.27
CA LEU A 41 -9.87 -9.92 -6.49
C LEU A 41 -9.94 -9.09 -7.78
N ASP A 42 -10.46 -9.67 -8.86
CA ASP A 42 -10.63 -8.96 -10.12
C ASP A 42 -11.65 -7.81 -9.98
N LYS A 43 -12.76 -8.06 -9.29
CA LYS A 43 -13.78 -7.04 -9.00
C LYS A 43 -13.29 -5.95 -8.04
N SER A 44 -12.44 -6.29 -7.08
CA SER A 44 -11.94 -5.37 -6.06
C SER A 44 -10.61 -4.70 -6.42
N ARG A 45 -10.02 -5.02 -7.59
CA ARG A 45 -8.68 -4.58 -7.99
C ARG A 45 -8.49 -3.07 -7.91
N ASP A 46 -9.45 -2.30 -8.41
CA ASP A 46 -9.36 -0.83 -8.42
C ASP A 46 -9.43 -0.26 -6.99
N SER A 47 -10.35 -0.77 -6.16
CA SER A 47 -10.46 -0.36 -4.76
C SER A 47 -9.19 -0.69 -3.97
N MET A 48 -8.69 -1.91 -4.13
CA MET A 48 -7.45 -2.35 -3.49
C MET A 48 -6.25 -1.52 -3.98
N SER A 49 -6.19 -1.20 -5.28
CA SER A 49 -5.14 -0.35 -5.84
C SER A 49 -5.13 1.02 -5.19
N ASN A 50 -6.31 1.63 -5.01
CA ASN A 50 -6.44 2.92 -4.31
C ASN A 50 -6.04 2.82 -2.84
N ASP A 51 -6.48 1.77 -2.15
CA ASP A 51 -6.19 1.56 -0.73
C ASP A 51 -4.70 1.36 -0.48
N LEU A 52 -4.08 0.50 -1.29
CA LEU A 52 -2.64 0.26 -1.24
C LEU A 52 -1.87 1.51 -1.62
N SER A 53 -2.28 2.24 -2.66
CA SER A 53 -1.66 3.50 -3.07
C SER A 53 -1.65 4.50 -1.91
N ARG A 54 -2.80 4.72 -1.26
CA ARG A 54 -2.90 5.64 -0.12
C ARG A 54 -2.01 5.20 1.04
N ALA A 55 -2.10 3.93 1.43
CA ALA A 55 -1.33 3.42 2.55
C ALA A 55 0.17 3.55 2.27
N VAL A 56 0.63 3.12 1.09
CA VAL A 56 2.04 3.22 0.67
C VAL A 56 2.49 4.67 0.65
N THR A 57 1.71 5.61 0.08
CA THR A 57 2.03 7.05 0.11
C THR A 57 2.29 7.54 1.53
N THR A 58 1.36 7.30 2.46
CA THR A 58 1.50 7.70 3.86
C THR A 58 2.75 7.09 4.50
N ALA A 59 3.07 5.85 4.17
CA ALA A 59 4.24 5.16 4.70
C ALA A 59 5.55 5.79 4.21
N LEU A 60 5.66 6.08 2.91
CA LEU A 60 6.84 6.73 2.34
C LEU A 60 7.03 8.13 2.92
N GLU A 61 5.98 8.95 2.96
CA GLU A 61 6.05 10.31 3.50
C GLU A 61 6.46 10.33 4.98
N THR A 62 5.90 9.41 5.77
CA THR A 62 6.25 9.26 7.19
C THR A 62 7.71 8.86 7.36
N GLU A 63 8.20 7.92 6.55
CA GLU A 63 9.57 7.43 6.64
C GLU A 63 10.58 8.51 6.22
N ILE A 64 10.32 9.23 5.12
CA ILE A 64 11.15 10.36 4.68
C ILE A 64 11.23 11.42 5.77
N SER A 65 10.08 11.78 6.37
CA SER A 65 10.02 12.80 7.43
C SER A 65 10.77 12.36 8.68
N LYS A 66 10.63 11.10 9.10
CA LYS A 66 11.38 10.53 10.24
C LYS A 66 12.89 10.53 9.98
N MET A 67 13.32 10.21 8.76
CA MET A 67 14.74 10.24 8.39
C MET A 67 15.28 11.68 8.41
N GLU A 68 14.49 12.64 7.91
CA GLU A 68 14.82 14.07 7.95
C GLU A 68 14.99 14.60 9.38
N GLU A 69 14.05 14.30 10.26
CA GLU A 69 14.11 14.67 11.69
C GLU A 69 15.35 14.09 12.38
N GLN A 70 15.78 12.89 11.99
CA GLN A 70 16.97 12.24 12.52
C GLN A 70 18.28 12.69 11.85
N GLY A 71 18.20 13.53 10.81
CA GLY A 71 19.35 13.93 10.01
C GLY A 71 20.00 12.77 9.23
N LYS A 72 19.25 11.70 8.96
CA LYS A 72 19.73 10.49 8.27
C LYS A 72 19.29 10.49 6.81
N PRO A 73 20.18 10.18 5.85
CA PRO A 73 19.76 10.11 4.46
C PRO A 73 18.60 9.12 4.27
N VAL A 74 17.64 9.49 3.42
CA VAL A 74 16.63 8.55 2.93
C VAL A 74 17.36 7.44 2.17
N GLY A 75 17.00 6.19 2.44
CA GLY A 75 17.49 5.05 1.67
C GLY A 75 17.00 5.09 0.22
N ASP A 76 17.51 4.19 -0.61
CA ASP A 76 17.09 4.08 -2.00
C ASP A 76 15.66 3.48 -2.09
N ILE A 77 14.65 4.36 -2.15
CA ILE A 77 13.23 4.00 -2.21
C ILE A 77 12.90 3.25 -3.51
N SER A 78 13.69 3.42 -4.58
CA SER A 78 13.45 2.75 -5.86
C SER A 78 13.47 1.22 -5.76
N LYS A 79 14.11 0.67 -4.72
CA LYS A 79 14.19 -0.77 -4.45
C LYS A 79 13.11 -1.27 -3.51
N TRP A 80 12.31 -0.39 -2.91
CA TRP A 80 11.30 -0.79 -1.94
C TRP A 80 10.15 -1.53 -2.61
N LYS A 81 9.58 -2.53 -1.94
CA LYS A 81 8.48 -3.35 -2.47
C LYS A 81 7.48 -3.64 -1.36
N PHE A 82 6.22 -3.76 -1.73
CA PHE A 82 5.20 -4.32 -0.87
C PHE A 82 5.08 -5.82 -1.13
N LEU A 83 5.10 -6.62 -0.07
CA LEU A 83 4.93 -8.07 -0.14
C LEU A 83 3.72 -8.48 0.69
N SER A 84 2.78 -9.21 0.08
CA SER A 84 1.66 -9.79 0.83
C SER A 84 2.16 -10.81 1.84
N LYS A 85 1.58 -10.80 3.04
CA LYS A 85 1.86 -11.83 4.05
C LYS A 85 0.99 -13.07 3.87
N PHE A 86 -0.25 -12.88 3.43
CA PHE A 86 -1.25 -13.94 3.28
C PHE A 86 -1.94 -13.83 1.92
N PRO A 87 -2.61 -14.90 1.44
CA PRO A 87 -3.65 -14.70 0.45
C PRO A 87 -4.58 -13.62 0.99
N VAL A 88 -4.74 -12.59 0.18
CA VAL A 88 -5.60 -11.43 0.43
C VAL A 88 -6.94 -11.90 1.03
N ASP A 89 -7.26 -11.42 2.24
CA ASP A 89 -8.41 -11.90 3.00
C ASP A 89 -9.69 -11.21 2.51
N VAL A 90 -10.69 -11.99 2.12
CA VAL A 90 -12.02 -11.46 1.81
C VAL A 90 -12.71 -11.14 3.14
N VAL A 91 -12.93 -9.86 3.41
CA VAL A 91 -13.55 -9.36 4.64
C VAL A 91 -15.07 -9.29 4.49
N ASP A 92 -15.57 -8.97 3.30
CA ASP A 92 -16.99 -9.00 2.92
C ASP A 92 -17.14 -9.22 1.40
N VAL A 93 -18.38 -9.29 0.88
CA VAL A 93 -18.73 -9.61 -0.52
C VAL A 93 -18.05 -8.69 -1.54
N ASP A 94 -17.61 -7.50 -1.14
CA ASP A 94 -16.85 -6.55 -1.97
C ASP A 94 -15.66 -5.91 -1.23
N GLU A 95 -15.38 -6.32 0.00
CA GLU A 95 -14.29 -5.76 0.81
C GLU A 95 -13.17 -6.79 1.01
N VAL A 96 -11.97 -6.35 0.68
CA VAL A 96 -10.81 -7.22 0.63
C VAL A 96 -9.69 -6.58 1.44
N GLY A 97 -9.29 -7.25 2.51
CA GLY A 97 -8.24 -6.84 3.42
C GLY A 97 -6.86 -7.26 2.90
N MET A 98 -5.93 -6.32 2.87
CA MET A 98 -4.54 -6.59 2.54
C MET A 98 -3.65 -6.36 3.75
N VAL A 99 -2.88 -7.38 4.09
CA VAL A 99 -1.83 -7.32 5.10
C VAL A 99 -0.53 -7.79 4.46
N GLY A 100 0.51 -6.97 4.59
CA GLY A 100 1.81 -7.27 4.02
C GLY A 100 2.93 -6.67 4.83
N PHE A 101 4.03 -6.38 4.15
CA PHE A 101 5.15 -5.62 4.68
C PHE A 101 5.84 -4.87 3.55
N ILE A 102 6.33 -3.67 3.83
CA ILE A 102 7.24 -2.96 2.93
C ILE A 102 8.65 -3.43 3.24
N THR A 103 9.41 -3.79 2.22
CA THR A 103 10.82 -4.15 2.36
C THR A 103 11.70 -3.43 1.36
N GLY A 104 12.91 -3.11 1.78
CA GLY A 104 13.93 -2.49 0.95
C GLY A 104 15.09 -1.95 1.77
N GLU A 105 16.23 -1.74 1.11
CA GLU A 105 17.41 -1.16 1.74
C GLU A 105 17.07 0.24 2.28
N GLY A 106 17.42 0.48 3.54
CA GLY A 106 17.19 1.77 4.20
C GLY A 106 15.76 2.02 4.71
N TYR A 107 14.82 1.09 4.53
CA TYR A 107 13.51 1.17 5.17
C TYR A 107 13.60 0.79 6.66
N SER A 108 13.14 1.67 7.57
CA SER A 108 13.31 1.48 9.02
C SER A 108 12.39 0.41 9.62
N ARG A 109 11.33 0.02 8.91
CA ARG A 109 10.31 -0.95 9.38
C ARG A 109 10.34 -2.27 8.60
N ASN A 110 11.52 -2.67 8.12
CA ASN A 110 11.70 -3.94 7.39
C ASN A 110 11.16 -5.12 8.21
N GLY A 111 10.15 -5.81 7.69
CA GLY A 111 9.54 -6.99 8.32
C GLY A 111 8.43 -6.68 9.34
N GLU A 112 8.08 -5.40 9.55
CA GLU A 112 6.87 -5.03 10.31
C GLU A 112 5.62 -5.24 9.46
N TYR A 113 4.51 -5.60 10.12
CA TYR A 113 3.23 -5.72 9.43
C TYR A 113 2.75 -4.35 8.95
N PHE A 114 2.28 -4.36 7.71
CA PHE A 114 1.73 -3.24 7.01
C PHE A 114 0.29 -3.54 6.68
N ASP A 115 -0.61 -3.00 7.49
CA ASP A 115 -2.04 -3.09 7.26
C ASP A 115 -2.43 -2.06 6.21
N VAL A 116 -3.18 -2.50 5.20
CA VAL A 116 -3.79 -1.59 4.22
C VAL A 116 -5.24 -1.38 4.62
N PRO A 117 -5.55 -0.27 5.32
CA PRO A 117 -6.92 -0.02 5.72
C PRO A 117 -7.77 0.25 4.48
N PRO A 118 -8.96 -0.37 4.38
CA PRO A 118 -9.87 -0.07 3.30
C PRO A 118 -10.23 1.41 3.33
N SER A 119 -10.41 2.00 2.15
CA SER A 119 -10.98 3.33 2.01
C SER A 119 -12.43 3.17 2.41
N ARG A 120 -12.70 3.25 3.72
CA ARG A 120 -14.02 3.63 4.16
C ARG A 120 -14.24 5.02 3.59
N THR A 121 -14.81 5.07 2.38
CA THR A 121 -15.78 6.10 2.08
C THR A 121 -16.82 5.87 3.16
N THR A 122 -16.69 6.58 4.29
CA THR A 122 -17.80 6.73 5.20
C THR A 122 -18.95 7.17 4.32
N THR A 123 -19.94 6.30 4.14
CA THR A 123 -21.25 6.67 3.64
C THR A 123 -21.85 7.62 4.68
N ALA A 124 -21.32 8.84 4.73
CA ALA A 124 -21.92 9.96 5.42
C ALA A 124 -23.09 10.54 4.59
N GLU A 125 -23.39 9.95 3.43
CA GLU A 125 -24.54 10.28 2.57
C GLU A 125 -25.65 9.21 2.54
N GLU A 126 -25.70 8.26 3.50
CA GLU A 126 -26.87 7.38 3.66
C GLU A 126 -27.46 7.48 5.08
N VAL A 127 -27.57 8.72 5.57
CA VAL A 127 -28.47 9.07 6.67
C VAL A 127 -29.30 10.32 6.34
N GLU A 128 -29.68 10.47 5.06
CA GLU A 128 -30.77 11.37 4.66
C GLU A 128 -31.74 10.66 3.70
N ALA A 129 -32.05 9.39 4.00
CA ALA A 129 -33.13 8.69 3.33
C ALA A 129 -33.70 7.59 4.24
N LYS A 130 -34.17 7.96 5.44
CA LYS A 130 -35.21 7.23 6.17
C LYS A 130 -35.71 8.05 7.36
N ASN A 131 -36.85 8.70 7.11
CA ASN A 131 -37.89 9.19 8.02
C ASN A 131 -37.64 10.47 8.81
#